data_AF-A0A7X8UI91-F1
#
_entry.id   AF-A0A7X8UI91-F1
#
_cell.length_a   1.000
_cell.length_b   1.000
_cell.length_c   1.000
_cell.angle_alpha   90.00
_cell.angle_beta   90.00
_cell.angle_gamma   90.00
#
_symmetry.space_group_name_H-M   'P 1'
#
loop_
_entity.id
_entity.type
_entity.pdbx_description
1 polymer ?
#
loop_
_entity_poly.entity_id
_entity_poly.type
_entity_poly.pdbx_seq_one_letter_code
_entity_poly.pdbx_strand_id
1 'polypeptide(L)'
;VFWALHILGIDYASNRMSAIALVQLQMTVCAFLCLACAFLFEGPEIFPGWRATGIALWTGFAGGVVAYMLVTLGQRHTPPVLAGLLMNLEAVFALIVSIIAGYDPLTWRTVLGFLLVFVGTSVAHLGTRETPELTAGAVPPGP
;
A
#
# COMPACT_ATOMS: atom_id res chain seq x y z
N VAL A 1 3.66 -7.13 -10.24
CA VAL A 1 2.50 -7.90 -10.75
C VAL A 1 1.55 -8.30 -9.62
N PHE A 2 1.97 -9.10 -8.64
CA PHE A 2 1.10 -9.51 -7.51
C PHE A 2 0.45 -8.33 -6.76
N TRP A 3 1.20 -7.26 -6.53
CA TRP A 3 0.66 -6.05 -5.90
C TRP A 3 -0.41 -5.35 -6.73
N ALA A 4 -0.23 -5.25 -8.05
CA ALA A 4 -1.23 -4.69 -8.95
C ALA A 4 -2.50 -5.55 -8.99
N LEU A 5 -2.35 -6.89 -9.00
CA LEU A 5 -3.49 -7.81 -8.88
C LEU A 5 -4.22 -7.64 -7.54
N HIS A 6 -3.49 -7.45 -6.46
CA HIS A 6 -4.07 -7.19 -5.15
C HIS A 6 -4.87 -5.87 -5.12
N ILE A 7 -4.34 -4.79 -5.69
CA ILE A 7 -5.04 -3.50 -5.80
C ILE A 7 -6.33 -3.64 -6.62
N LEU A 8 -6.29 -4.31 -7.78
CA LEU A 8 -7.49 -4.60 -8.58
C LEU A 8 -8.48 -5.48 -7.82
N GLY A 9 -7.99 -6.48 -7.08
CA GLY A 9 -8.80 -7.36 -6.24
C GLY A 9 -9.51 -6.60 -5.11
N ILE A 10 -8.82 -5.65 -4.46
CA ILE A 10 -9.42 -4.79 -3.44
C ILE A 10 -10.46 -3.87 -4.08
N ASP A 11 -10.16 -3.24 -5.21
CA ASP A 11 -11.13 -2.38 -5.91
C ASP A 11 -12.43 -3.15 -6.22
N TYR A 12 -12.30 -4.35 -6.81
CA TYR A 12 -13.43 -5.22 -7.09
C TYR A 12 -14.21 -5.63 -5.82
N ALA A 13 -13.49 -6.04 -4.78
CA ALA A 13 -14.12 -6.53 -3.54
C ALA A 13 -14.72 -5.39 -2.70
N SER A 14 -14.12 -4.20 -2.70
CA SER A 14 -14.56 -3.02 -1.93
C SER A 14 -15.91 -2.47 -2.38
N ASN A 15 -16.29 -2.73 -3.64
CA ASN A 15 -17.62 -2.43 -4.17
C ASN A 15 -18.69 -3.47 -3.77
N ARG A 16 -18.28 -4.67 -3.34
CA ARG A 16 -19.15 -5.82 -3.05
C ARG A 16 -19.26 -6.13 -1.55
N MET A 17 -18.29 -5.68 -0.75
CA MET A 17 -18.17 -5.95 0.68
C MET A 17 -17.87 -4.67 1.46
N SER A 18 -18.18 -4.67 2.75
CA SER A 18 -17.79 -3.56 3.62
C SER A 18 -16.25 -3.51 3.76
N ALA A 19 -15.68 -2.30 3.72
CA ALA A 19 -14.25 -2.08 3.82
C ALA A 19 -13.65 -2.72 5.11
N ILE A 20 -14.40 -2.66 6.21
CA ILE A 20 -14.00 -3.24 7.50
C ILE A 20 -13.90 -4.77 7.40
N ALA A 21 -14.86 -5.44 6.76
CA ALA A 21 -14.84 -6.89 6.59
C ALA A 21 -13.66 -7.35 5.71
N LEU A 22 -13.34 -6.57 4.68
CA LEU A 22 -12.18 -6.82 3.81
C LEU A 22 -10.85 -6.73 4.57
N VAL A 23 -10.66 -5.66 5.34
CA VAL A 23 -9.45 -5.46 6.14
C VAL A 23 -9.33 -6.55 7.19
N GLN A 24 -10.43 -6.92 7.85
CA GLN A 24 -10.46 -8.03 8.79
C GLN A 24 -10.00 -9.33 8.14
N LEU A 25 -10.52 -9.66 6.95
CA LEU A 25 -10.14 -10.87 6.22
C LEU A 25 -8.65 -10.86 5.85
N GLN A 26 -8.16 -9.77 5.26
CA GLN A 26 -6.75 -9.62 4.86
C GLN A 26 -5.80 -9.75 6.04
N MET A 27 -6.06 -9.02 7.13
CA MET A 27 -5.21 -9.04 8.31
C MET A 27 -5.24 -10.39 9.01
N THR A 28 -6.40 -11.07 9.04
CA THR A 28 -6.51 -12.41 9.62
C THR A 28 -5.75 -13.45 8.80
N VAL A 29 -5.92 -13.46 7.47
CA VAL A 29 -5.20 -14.38 6.57
C VAL A 29 -3.69 -14.13 6.66
N CYS A 30 -3.26 -12.88 6.65
CA CYS A 30 -1.86 -12.50 6.81
C CYS A 30 -1.30 -12.98 8.16
N ALA A 31 -2.02 -12.75 9.27
CA ALA A 31 -1.58 -13.19 10.60
C ALA A 31 -1.38 -14.71 10.69
N PHE A 32 -2.32 -15.51 10.16
CA PHE A 32 -2.18 -16.96 10.16
C PHE A 32 -1.03 -17.45 9.27
N LEU A 33 -0.87 -16.86 8.08
CA LEU A 33 0.23 -17.21 7.18
C LEU A 33 1.58 -16.84 7.79
N CYS A 34 1.72 -15.64 8.35
CA CYS A 34 2.94 -15.21 9.03
C CYS A 34 3.25 -16.10 10.23
N LEU A 35 2.25 -16.47 11.03
CA LEU A 35 2.42 -17.38 12.16
C LEU A 35 2.88 -18.77 11.70
N ALA A 36 2.26 -19.33 10.66
CA ALA A 36 2.67 -20.61 10.10
C ALA A 36 4.11 -20.58 9.56
N CYS A 37 4.46 -19.53 8.82
CA CYS A 37 5.83 -19.34 8.32
C CYS A 37 6.83 -19.18 9.47
N ALA A 38 6.48 -18.44 10.53
CA ALA A 38 7.34 -18.28 11.70
C ALA A 38 7.66 -19.63 12.34
N PHE A 39 6.70 -20.55 12.50
CA PHE A 39 6.98 -21.89 13.05
C PHE A 39 7.69 -22.85 12.08
N LEU A 40 7.54 -22.65 10.77
CA LEU A 40 8.15 -23.53 9.76
C LEU A 40 9.61 -23.16 9.46
N PHE A 41 9.93 -21.86 9.47
CA PHE A 41 11.25 -21.34 9.05
C PHE A 41 12.06 -20.74 10.20
N GLU A 42 11.41 -20.27 11.26
CA GLU A 42 12.05 -19.65 12.41
C GLU A 42 11.76 -20.46 13.68
N GLY A 43 12.55 -20.25 14.73
CA GLY A 43 12.26 -20.76 16.08
C GLY A 43 11.68 -19.62 16.91
N PRO A 44 10.37 -19.31 16.82
CA PRO A 44 9.83 -18.10 17.42
C PRO A 44 9.92 -18.16 18.94
N GLU A 45 10.61 -17.19 19.53
CA GLU A 45 10.57 -16.97 20.96
C GLU A 45 9.18 -16.43 21.34
N ILE A 46 8.46 -17.15 22.21
CA ILE A 46 7.10 -16.78 22.62
C ILE A 46 7.09 -15.43 23.35
N PHE A 47 8.19 -15.10 24.05
CA PHE A 47 8.32 -13.83 24.75
C PHE A 47 9.76 -13.27 24.68
N PRO A 48 10.08 -12.46 23.66
CA PRO A 48 11.39 -11.82 23.51
C PRO A 48 11.61 -10.62 24.46
N GLY A 49 10.63 -10.33 25.33
CA GLY A 49 10.67 -9.22 26.29
C GLY A 49 9.72 -8.06 25.95
N TRP A 50 9.40 -7.23 26.95
CA TRP A 50 8.37 -6.19 26.85
C TRP A 50 8.62 -5.17 25.73
N ARG A 51 9.88 -4.79 25.51
CA ARG A 51 10.26 -3.83 24.47
C ARG A 51 10.04 -4.38 23.06
N ALA A 52 10.48 -5.61 22.79
CA ALA A 52 10.32 -6.26 21.50
C ALA A 52 8.83 -6.51 21.19
N THR A 53 8.08 -7.01 22.17
CA THR A 53 6.63 -7.20 22.05
C THR A 53 5.91 -5.87 21.80
N GLY A 54 6.29 -4.79 22.49
CA GLY A 54 5.72 -3.46 22.27
C GLY A 54 5.93 -2.95 20.85
N ILE A 55 7.13 -3.11 20.28
CA ILE A 55 7.43 -2.70 18.90
C ILE A 55 6.63 -3.56 17.90
N ALA A 56 6.53 -4.86 18.12
CA ALA A 56 5.77 -5.76 17.26
C ALA A 56 4.27 -5.40 17.25
N LEU A 57 3.69 -5.16 18.42
CA LEU A 57 2.28 -4.74 18.55
C LEU A 57 2.03 -3.38 17.90
N TRP A 58 2.92 -2.40 18.11
CA TRP A 58 2.81 -1.09 17.50
C TRP A 58 2.85 -1.19 15.97
N THR A 59 3.80 -1.96 15.43
CA THR A 59 3.96 -2.14 13.98
C THR A 59 2.76 -2.85 13.37
N GLY A 60 2.27 -3.94 13.99
CA GLY A 60 1.10 -4.67 13.51
C GLY A 60 -0.19 -3.84 13.58
N PHE A 61 -0.37 -3.04 14.62
CA PHE A 61 -1.55 -2.19 14.76
C PHE A 61 -1.51 -0.99 13.81
N ALA A 62 -0.46 -0.17 13.88
CA ALA A 62 -0.36 1.07 13.11
C ALA A 62 -0.07 0.78 11.61
N GLY A 63 0.95 -0.01 11.32
CA GLY A 63 1.35 -0.35 9.95
C GLY A 63 0.49 -1.44 9.30
N GLY A 64 -0.21 -2.24 10.10
CA GLY A 64 -1.16 -3.22 9.61
C GLY A 64 -2.58 -2.67 9.61
N VAL A 65 -3.26 -2.76 10.75
CA VAL A 65 -4.72 -2.51 10.83
C VAL A 65 -5.09 -1.08 10.38
N VAL A 66 -4.42 -0.07 10.93
CA VAL A 66 -4.74 1.34 10.63
C VAL A 66 -4.39 1.68 9.19
N ALA A 67 -3.19 1.34 8.73
CA ALA A 67 -2.76 1.63 7.37
C ALA A 67 -3.65 0.96 6.32
N TYR A 68 -3.92 -0.34 6.44
CA TYR A 68 -4.75 -1.06 5.47
C TYR A 68 -6.20 -0.59 5.50
N MET A 69 -6.72 -0.17 6.67
CA MET A 69 -8.04 0.45 6.76
C MET A 69 -8.12 1.75 5.97
N LEU A 70 -7.12 2.63 6.11
CA LEU A 70 -7.06 3.89 5.37
C LEU A 70 -6.92 3.65 3.86
N VAL A 71 -6.06 2.71 3.44
CA VAL A 71 -5.89 2.35 2.04
C VAL A 71 -7.18 1.81 1.44
N THR A 72 -7.84 0.86 2.13
CA THR A 72 -9.07 0.24 1.63
C THR A 72 -10.21 1.27 1.54
N LEU A 73 -10.31 2.17 2.51
CA LEU A 73 -11.32 3.23 2.51
C LEU A 73 -11.05 4.28 1.42
N GLY A 74 -9.78 4.64 1.21
CA GLY A 74 -9.36 5.55 0.15
C GLY A 74 -9.57 4.98 -1.25
N GLN A 75 -9.24 3.70 -1.45
CA GLN A 75 -9.44 2.97 -2.70
C GLN A 75 -10.90 2.89 -3.11
N ARG A 76 -11.83 2.74 -2.15
CA ARG A 76 -13.27 2.73 -2.44
C ARG A 76 -13.77 3.99 -3.15
N HIS A 77 -13.09 5.13 -2.97
CA HIS A 77 -13.49 6.41 -3.55
C HIS A 77 -12.54 6.89 -4.65
N THR A 78 -11.50 6.11 -4.98
CA THR A 78 -10.41 6.52 -5.87
C THR A 78 -10.18 5.44 -6.91
N PRO A 79 -10.18 5.76 -8.22
CA PRO A 79 -9.96 4.75 -9.24
C PRO A 79 -8.61 4.03 -9.05
N PRO A 80 -8.52 2.73 -9.38
CA PRO A 80 -7.35 1.87 -9.10
C PRO A 80 -6.02 2.47 -9.56
N VAL A 81 -6.05 3.20 -10.68
CA VAL A 81 -4.87 3.82 -11.27
C VAL A 81 -4.33 4.95 -10.38
N LEU A 82 -5.21 5.81 -9.86
CA LEU A 82 -4.82 6.86 -8.91
C LEU A 82 -4.43 6.27 -7.56
N ALA A 83 -5.11 5.21 -7.10
CA ALA A 83 -4.73 4.52 -5.87
C ALA A 83 -3.32 3.90 -5.96
N GLY A 84 -3.00 3.24 -7.07
CA GLY A 84 -1.66 2.69 -7.31
C GLY A 84 -0.59 3.78 -7.36
N LEU A 85 -0.91 4.95 -7.93
CA LEU A 85 -0.01 6.10 -7.94
C LEU A 85 0.27 6.63 -6.52
N LEU A 86 -0.78 6.77 -5.70
CA LEU A 86 -0.66 7.23 -4.31
C LEU A 86 0.18 6.27 -3.46
N MET A 87 0.02 4.95 -3.65
CA MET A 87 0.85 3.95 -2.96
C MET A 87 2.32 4.02 -3.37
N ASN A 88 2.63 4.37 -4.62
CA ASN A 88 4.02 4.62 -5.02
C ASN A 88 4.58 5.89 -4.37
N LEU A 89 3.73 6.89 -4.13
CA LEU A 89 4.09 8.12 -3.43
C LEU A 89 4.22 7.92 -1.90
N GLU A 90 3.66 6.86 -1.33
CA GLU A 90 3.81 6.53 0.09
C GLU A 90 5.28 6.42 0.50
N ALA A 91 6.13 5.80 -0.33
CA ALA A 91 7.57 5.69 -0.09
C ALA A 91 8.25 7.07 0.01
N VAL A 92 7.75 8.06 -0.73
CA VAL A 92 8.25 9.43 -0.72
C VAL A 92 7.90 10.11 0.62
N PHE A 93 6.66 9.94 1.10
CA PHE A 93 6.25 10.45 2.41
C PHE A 93 6.96 9.75 3.56
N ALA A 94 7.10 8.42 3.49
CA ALA A 94 7.84 7.64 4.47
C ALA A 94 9.28 8.15 4.62
N LEU A 95 9.94 8.46 3.51
CA LEU A 95 11.29 9.02 3.51
C LEU A 95 11.34 10.42 4.14
N ILE A 96 10.43 11.33 3.78
CA ILE A 96 10.35 12.67 4.38
C ILE A 96 10.15 12.56 5.89
N VAL A 97 9.23 11.70 6.34
CA VAL A 97 8.95 11.49 7.76
C VAL A 97 10.17 10.88 8.47
N SER A 98 10.86 9.92 7.85
CA SER A 98 12.09 9.32 8.40
C SER A 98 13.19 10.36 8.64
N ILE A 99 13.40 11.26 7.67
CA ILE A 99 14.36 12.37 7.77
C ILE A 99 13.97 13.34 8.89
N ILE A 100 12.70 13.76 8.94
CA ILE A 100 12.20 14.70 9.97
C ILE A 100 12.31 14.08 11.37
N ALA A 101 12.00 12.79 11.50
CA ALA A 101 12.13 12.06 12.75
C ALA A 101 13.60 11.78 13.15
N GLY A 102 14.56 12.10 12.28
CA GLY A 102 15.99 11.93 12.53
C GLY A 102 16.49 10.49 12.42
N TYR A 103 15.71 9.58 11.82
CA TYR A 103 16.11 8.19 11.61
C TYR A 103 17.10 8.03 10.45
N ASP A 104 16.91 8.78 9.36
CA ASP A 104 17.76 8.73 8.17
C ASP A 104 18.56 10.02 7.95
N PRO A 105 19.87 9.93 7.63
CA PRO A 105 20.67 11.10 7.29
C PRO A 105 20.31 11.64 5.90
N LEU A 106 20.31 12.97 5.78
CA LEU A 106 20.09 13.65 4.50
C LEU A 106 21.33 13.51 3.61
N THR A 107 21.41 12.42 2.83
CA THR A 107 22.52 12.19 1.89
C THR A 107 22.11 12.51 0.45
N TRP A 108 23.10 12.74 -0.40
CA TRP A 108 22.87 12.95 -1.84
C TRP A 108 22.12 11.78 -2.49
N ARG A 109 22.34 10.56 -2.03
CA ARG A 109 21.64 9.35 -2.50
C ARG A 109 20.15 9.40 -2.16
N THR A 110 19.82 9.83 -0.94
CA THR A 110 18.44 9.99 -0.46
C THR A 110 17.68 11.01 -1.31
N VAL A 111 18.31 12.15 -1.60
CA VAL A 111 17.73 13.22 -2.43
C VAL A 111 17.52 12.75 -3.88
N LEU A 112 18.49 12.06 -4.46
CA LEU A 112 18.36 11.51 -5.82
C LEU A 112 17.23 10.47 -5.90
N GLY A 113 17.13 9.57 -4.92
CA GLY A 113 16.06 8.56 -4.86
C GLY A 113 14.68 9.22 -4.77
N PHE A 114 14.54 10.21 -3.89
CA PHE A 114 13.32 11.03 -3.77
C PHE A 114 12.93 11.64 -5.11
N LEU A 115 13.85 12.34 -5.78
CA LEU A 115 13.59 13.00 -7.06
C LEU A 115 13.19 12.00 -8.15
N LEU A 116 13.84 10.84 -8.20
CA LEU A 116 13.58 9.83 -9.22
C LEU A 116 12.18 9.24 -9.06
N VAL A 117 11.77 8.90 -7.84
CA VAL A 117 10.41 8.39 -7.57
C VAL A 117 9.37 9.49 -7.81
N PHE A 118 9.62 10.71 -7.34
CA PHE A 118 8.70 11.83 -7.50
C PHE A 118 8.47 12.20 -8.97
N VAL A 119 9.54 12.32 -9.76
CA VAL A 119 9.47 12.62 -11.19
C VAL A 119 8.83 11.47 -11.95
N GLY A 120 9.23 10.22 -11.68
CA GLY A 120 8.65 9.05 -12.34
C GLY A 120 7.14 8.94 -12.11
N THR A 121 6.70 9.16 -10.87
CA THR A 121 5.28 9.18 -10.48
C THR A 121 4.54 10.35 -11.15
N SER A 122 5.14 11.54 -11.20
CA SER A 122 4.54 12.71 -11.85
C SER A 122 4.35 12.51 -13.36
N VAL A 123 5.34 11.93 -14.04
CA VAL A 123 5.27 11.62 -15.48
C VAL A 123 4.21 10.54 -15.75
N ALA A 124 4.17 9.49 -14.93
CA ALA A 124 3.16 8.43 -15.08
C ALA A 124 1.72 8.95 -14.91
N HIS A 125 1.51 9.92 -14.01
CA HIS A 125 0.22 10.57 -13.83
C HIS A 125 -0.21 11.39 -15.04
N LEU A 126 0.73 12.12 -15.66
CA LEU A 126 0.48 12.88 -16.89
C LEU A 126 0.08 11.97 -18.05
N GLY A 127 0.81 10.87 -18.27
CA GLY A 127 0.48 9.91 -19.35
C GLY A 127 -0.88 9.21 -19.17
N THR A 128 -1.32 9.02 -17.93
CA THR A 128 -2.63 8.42 -17.63
C THR A 128 -3.80 9.31 -18.03
N ARG A 129 -3.61 10.64 -18.13
CA ARG A 129 -4.66 11.58 -18.53
C ARG A 129 -5.01 11.55 -20.01
N GLU A 130 -4.16 10.99 -20.87
CA GLU A 130 -4.38 10.95 -22.32
C GLU A 130 -5.12 9.69 -22.80
N THR A 131 -5.19 8.64 -21.96
CA THR A 131 -5.88 7.39 -22.31
C THR A 131 -7.42 7.42 -22.25
N PRO A 132 -8.12 8.31 -21.50
CA PRO A 132 -9.58 8.42 -21.53
C PRO A 132 -10.14 8.92 -22.87
N GLU A 133 -9.40 9.74 -23.62
CA GLU A 133 -9.88 10.28 -24.89
C GLU A 133 -9.82 9.26 -26.05
N LEU A 134 -8.96 8.25 -25.95
CA LEU A 134 -8.83 7.19 -26.97
C LEU A 134 -9.91 6.10 -26.88
N THR A 135 -10.53 5.90 -25.70
CA THR A 135 -11.65 4.96 -25.52
C THR A 135 -13.03 5.60 -25.70
N ALA A 136 -13.13 6.94 -25.61
CA ALA A 136 -14.37 7.66 -25.87
C ALA A 136 -14.82 7.64 -27.35
N GLY A 137 -13.91 7.34 -28.29
CA GLY A 137 -14.19 7.24 -29.73
C GLY A 137 -14.59 5.84 -30.24
N ALA A 138 -14.61 4.82 -29.37
CA ALA A 138 -14.74 3.41 -29.78
C ALA A 138 -15.97 2.68 -29.23
N VAL A 139 -17.03 3.41 -28.83
CA VAL A 139 -18.32 2.80 -28.51
C VAL A 139 -19.20 2.84 -29.77
N PRO A 140 -19.35 1.73 -30.52
CA PRO A 140 -20.38 1.65 -31.56
C PRO A 140 -21.76 1.82 -30.92
N PRO A 141 -22.73 2.48 -31.60
CA PRO A 141 -24.08 2.61 -31.07
C PRO A 141 -24.65 1.20 -30.81
N GLY A 142 -24.95 0.91 -29.55
CA GLY A 142 -25.62 -0.32 -29.16
C GLY A 142 -27.05 -0.38 -29.72
N PRO A 143 -27.62 -1.60 -29.85
CA PRO A 143 -28.91 -1.84 -30.50
C PRO A 143 -30.09 -1.18 -29.79
#